data_AF-A0A923JY06-F1
#
_entry.id   AF-A0A923JY06-F1
#
_cell.length_a   1.000
_cell.length_b   1.000
_cell.length_c   1.000
_cell.angle_alpha   90.00
_cell.angle_beta   90.00
_cell.angle_gamma   90.00
#
_symmetry.space_group_name_H-M   'P 1'
#
loop_
_entity.id
_entity.type
_entity.pdbx_description
1 polymer ?
#
loop_
_entity_poly.entity_id
_entity_poly.type
_entity_poly.pdbx_seq_one_letter_code
_entity_poly.pdbx_strand_id
1 'polypeptide(L)'
;MFEIGFTEMILVGVVALLVLGPERLPVAARAVGRGLGQARRAMHALRTQVEREIDLPALDAAPLQRLEQEIRQGIRLEGEPANDAAAPVPAKENVS
;
A
#
# COMPACT_ATOMS: atom_id res chain seq x y z
N MET A 1 -6.74 10.98 24.74
CA MET A 1 -7.71 10.20 25.54
C MET A 1 -7.66 8.77 25.01
N PHE A 2 -7.23 7.83 25.86
CA PHE A 2 -6.76 6.48 25.53
C PHE A 2 -5.49 6.41 24.67
N GLU A 3 -4.36 6.78 25.28
CA GLU A 3 -3.07 6.28 24.82
C GLU A 3 -3.02 4.78 25.16
N ILE A 4 -2.87 3.90 24.16
CA ILE A 4 -2.64 2.47 24.42
C ILE A 4 -1.20 2.33 24.90
N GLY A 5 -1.00 2.60 26.19
CA GLY A 5 0.26 2.42 26.89
C GLY A 5 0.39 1.02 27.48
N PHE A 6 1.61 0.71 27.94
CA PHE A 6 1.88 -0.55 28.64
C PHE A 6 1.03 -0.69 29.92
N THR A 7 0.83 0.41 30.64
CA THR A 7 0.03 0.47 31.87
C THR A 7 -1.42 0.10 31.64
N GLU A 8 -2.07 0.68 30.62
CA GLU A 8 -3.44 0.35 30.24
C GLU A 8 -3.57 -1.13 29.86
N MET A 9 -2.56 -1.69 29.17
CA MET A 9 -2.59 -3.10 28.79
C MET A 9 -2.54 -4.04 30.01
N ILE A 10 -1.74 -3.68 31.03
CA ILE A 10 -1.73 -4.39 32.32
C ILE A 10 -3.08 -4.24 33.02
N LEU A 11 -3.64 -3.04 33.08
CA LEU A 11 -4.93 -2.79 33.75
C LEU A 11 -6.05 -3.65 33.13
N VAL A 12 -6.16 -3.66 31.81
CA VAL A 12 -7.12 -4.51 31.10
C VAL A 12 -6.83 -5.99 31.35
N GLY A 13 -5.56 -6.40 31.37
CA GLY A 13 -5.17 -7.77 31.73
C GLY A 13 -5.65 -8.19 33.11
N VAL A 14 -5.46 -7.35 34.13
CA VAL A 14 -5.92 -7.60 35.51
C VAL A 14 -7.45 -7.71 35.56
N VAL A 15 -8.17 -6.78 34.92
CA VAL A 15 -9.64 -6.83 34.86
C VAL A 15 -10.12 -8.10 34.17
N ALA A 16 -9.50 -8.49 33.06
CA ALA A 16 -9.83 -9.72 32.35
C ALA A 16 -9.58 -10.97 33.21
N LEU A 17 -8.48 -10.99 33.99
CA LEU A 17 -8.19 -12.07 34.93
C LEU A 17 -9.22 -12.14 36.07
N LEU A 18 -9.72 -11.01 36.56
CA LEU A 18 -10.74 -10.99 37.61
C LEU A 18 -12.12 -11.44 37.10
N VAL A 19 -12.52 -10.98 35.91
CA VAL A 19 -13.84 -11.28 35.34
C VAL A 19 -13.94 -12.72 34.85
N LEU A 20 -12.93 -13.16 34.09
CA LEU A 20 -12.95 -14.48 33.46
C LEU A 20 -12.27 -15.54 34.34
N GLY A 21 -11.28 -15.14 35.13
CA GLY A 21 -10.42 -16.04 35.90
C GLY A 21 -9.08 -16.33 35.21
N PRO A 22 -7.98 -16.50 35.97
CA PRO A 22 -6.64 -16.74 35.42
C PRO A 22 -6.51 -18.05 34.64
N GLU A 23 -7.31 -19.07 34.98
CA GLU A 23 -7.29 -20.35 34.28
C GLU A 23 -8.11 -20.32 32.98
N ARG A 24 -9.14 -19.47 32.92
CA ARG A 24 -10.09 -19.43 31.78
C ARG A 24 -9.67 -18.47 30.68
N LEU A 25 -8.98 -17.39 31.02
CA LEU A 25 -8.40 -16.44 30.05
C LEU A 25 -7.50 -17.14 28.99
N PRO A 26 -6.50 -17.97 29.36
CA PRO A 26 -5.67 -18.64 28.36
C PRO A 26 -6.45 -19.64 27.52
N VAL A 27 -7.48 -20.28 28.08
CA VAL A 27 -8.34 -21.20 27.33
C VAL A 27 -9.18 -20.44 26.30
N ALA A 28 -9.78 -19.32 26.67
CA ALA A 28 -10.54 -18.45 25.77
C ALA A 28 -9.66 -17.87 24.66
N ALA A 29 -8.48 -17.36 25.01
CA ALA A 29 -7.50 -16.87 24.03
C ALA A 29 -7.08 -17.96 23.03
N ARG A 30 -6.87 -19.20 23.49
CA ARG A 30 -6.58 -20.34 22.61
C ARG A 30 -7.77 -20.72 21.72
N ALA A 31 -9.00 -20.65 22.23
CA ALA A 31 -10.20 -20.96 21.45
C ALA A 31 -10.38 -19.93 20.31
N VAL A 32 -10.32 -18.64 20.66
CA VAL A 32 -10.38 -17.52 19.71
C VAL A 32 -9.22 -17.60 18.72
N GLY A 33 -8.01 -17.86 19.19
CA GLY A 33 -6.82 -18.01 18.35
C GLY A 33 -6.93 -19.18 17.36
N ARG A 34 -7.52 -20.31 17.76
CA ARG A 34 -7.80 -21.43 16.85
C ARG A 34 -8.82 -21.04 15.77
N GLY A 35 -9.90 -20.35 16.14
CA GLY A 35 -10.92 -19.87 15.20
C GLY A 35 -10.34 -18.88 14.18
N LEU A 36 -9.64 -17.85 14.66
CA LEU A 36 -8.94 -16.88 13.81
C LEU A 36 -7.88 -17.55 12.93
N GLY A 37 -7.13 -18.52 13.47
CA GLY A 37 -6.12 -19.25 12.71
C GLY A 37 -6.73 -20.14 11.61
N GLN A 38 -7.93 -20.68 11.82
CA GLN A 38 -8.68 -21.40 10.77
C GLN A 38 -9.21 -20.42 9.72
N ALA A 39 -9.81 -19.31 10.14
CA ALA A 39 -10.30 -18.27 9.24
C ALA A 39 -9.16 -17.70 8.37
N ARG A 40 -8.01 -17.38 8.97
CA ARG A 40 -6.83 -16.89 8.25
C ARG A 40 -6.32 -17.90 7.23
N ARG A 41 -6.33 -19.20 7.56
CA ARG A 41 -5.95 -20.27 6.62
C ARG A 41 -6.94 -20.39 5.47
N ALA A 42 -8.24 -20.30 5.73
CA ALA A 42 -9.26 -20.30 4.69
C ALA A 42 -9.10 -19.10 3.75
N MET A 43 -8.91 -17.90 4.29
CA MET A 43 -8.65 -16.69 3.50
C MET A 43 -7.38 -16.81 2.65
N HIS A 44 -6.30 -17.40 3.19
CA HIS A 44 -5.10 -17.68 2.41
C HIS A 44 -5.34 -18.68 1.28
N ALA A 45 -6.05 -19.78 1.55
CA ALA A 45 -6.37 -20.78 0.54
C ALA A 45 -7.24 -20.21 -0.58
N LEU A 46 -8.19 -19.31 -0.25
CA LEU A 46 -8.99 -18.58 -1.24
C LEU A 46 -8.12 -17.62 -2.04
N ARG A 47 -7.25 -16.83 -1.41
CA ARG A 47 -6.31 -15.94 -2.11
C ARG A 47 -5.41 -16.73 -3.06
N THR A 48 -4.87 -17.87 -2.64
CA THR A 48 -4.01 -18.71 -3.50
C THR A 48 -4.76 -19.37 -4.65
N GLN A 49 -6.05 -19.72 -4.49
CA GLN A 49 -6.87 -20.19 -5.59
C GLN A 49 -7.18 -19.06 -6.57
N VAL A 50 -7.59 -17.90 -6.05
CA VAL A 50 -7.81 -16.71 -6.86
C VAL A 50 -6.56 -16.32 -7.61
N GLU A 51 -5.37 -16.27 -7.01
CA GLU A 51 -4.10 -15.94 -7.69
C GLU A 51 -3.65 -16.99 -8.73
N ARG A 52 -4.19 -18.21 -8.69
CA ARG A 52 -3.89 -19.26 -9.68
C ARG A 52 -4.81 -19.21 -10.89
N GLU A 53 -6.04 -18.77 -10.70
CA GLU A 53 -7.08 -18.67 -11.75
C GLU A 53 -7.09 -17.26 -12.37
N ILE A 54 -6.86 -16.32 -11.47
CA ILE A 54 -6.36 -14.96 -11.53
C ILE A 54 -4.88 -14.79 -11.88
N ASP A 55 -4.41 -14.91 -13.11
CA ASP A 55 -3.06 -14.41 -13.47
C ASP A 55 -3.08 -12.86 -13.46
N LEU A 56 -3.57 -12.29 -12.35
CA LEU A 56 -3.54 -10.87 -12.03
C LEU A 56 -2.14 -10.66 -11.49
N PRO A 57 -1.18 -10.15 -12.29
CA PRO A 57 0.03 -9.58 -11.71
C PRO A 57 -0.45 -8.66 -10.60
N ALA A 58 0.03 -8.95 -9.40
CA ALA A 58 -0.43 -8.38 -8.16
C ALA A 58 -0.59 -6.86 -8.27
N LEU A 59 -1.36 -6.30 -7.33
CA LEU A 59 -1.49 -4.87 -7.04
C LEU A 59 -0.15 -4.16 -6.69
N ASP A 60 0.93 -4.51 -7.38
CA ASP A 60 2.15 -3.76 -7.43
C ASP A 60 1.86 -2.45 -8.14
N ALA A 61 2.50 -1.37 -7.72
CA ALA A 61 2.49 -0.10 -8.43
C ALA A 61 3.07 -0.18 -9.86
N ALA A 62 3.43 -1.37 -10.35
CA ALA A 62 4.03 -1.62 -11.65
C ALA A 62 3.13 -1.28 -12.85
N PRO A 63 1.81 -1.59 -12.88
CA PRO A 63 0.92 -1.18 -13.96
C PRO A 63 0.71 0.35 -13.95
N LEU A 64 0.64 0.96 -12.77
CA LEU A 64 0.50 2.41 -12.63
C LEU A 64 1.73 3.17 -13.14
N GLN A 65 2.94 2.67 -12.84
CA GLN A 65 4.19 3.25 -13.34
C GLN A 65 4.33 3.11 -14.87
N ARG A 66 3.91 1.99 -15.45
CA ARG A 66 3.89 1.80 -16.91
C ARG A 66 2.92 2.76 -17.59
N LEU A 67 1.72 2.94 -17.02
CA LEU A 67 0.72 3.87 -17.53
C LEU A 67 1.20 5.32 -17.45
N GLU A 68 1.88 5.72 -16.36
CA GLU A 68 2.47 7.06 -16.24
C GLU A 68 3.59 7.30 -17.27
N GLN A 69 4.41 6.28 -17.55
CA GLN A 69 5.44 6.35 -18.59
C GLN A 69 4.84 6.49 -19.99
N GLU A 70 3.77 5.75 -20.29
CA GLU A 70 3.08 5.81 -21.58
C GLU A 70 2.37 7.16 -21.77
N ILE A 71 1.76 7.72 -20.72
CA ILE A 71 1.20 9.08 -20.73
C ILE A 71 2.31 10.12 -20.94
N ARG A 72 3.46 10.00 -20.26
CA ARG A 72 4.61 10.90 -20.48
C ARG A 72 5.18 10.79 -21.90
N GLN A 73 5.13 9.62 -22.51
CA GLN A 73 5.60 9.40 -23.88
C GLN A 73 4.57 9.87 -24.92
N GLY A 74 3.29 9.58 -24.73
CA GLY A 74 2.19 10.02 -25.59
C GLY A 74 2.00 11.53 -25.58
N ILE A 75 2.16 12.17 -24.41
CA ILE A 75 2.19 13.64 -24.31
C ILE A 75 3.42 14.24 -25.01
N ARG A 76 4.52 13.48 -25.19
CA ARG A 76 5.73 13.93 -25.90
C ARG A 76 5.59 13.93 -27.42
N LEU A 77 4.58 13.25 -27.98
CA LEU A 77 4.25 13.33 -29.41
C LEU A 77 3.28 14.47 -29.73
N GLU A 78 2.57 15.00 -28.73
CA GLU A 78 1.62 16.13 -28.89
C GLU A 78 2.19 17.47 -28.37
N GLY A 79 3.23 17.43 -27.54
CA GLY A 79 3.90 18.62 -27.00
C GLY A 79 5.25 18.85 -27.65
N GLU A 80 5.25 19.34 -28.89
CA GLU A 80 6.41 20.02 -29.48
C GLU A 80 6.84 21.14 -28.52
N PRO A 81 8.03 21.06 -27.88
CA PRO A 81 8.60 22.22 -27.23
C PRO A 81 9.13 23.09 -28.37
N ALA A 82 8.27 23.95 -28.91
CA ALA A 82 8.66 25.10 -29.73
C ALA A 82 9.38 26.14 -28.87
N ASN A 83 10.46 25.73 -28.19
CA ASN A 83 11.34 26.63 -27.48
C ASN A 83 12.74 26.02 -27.43
N ASP A 84 13.44 26.07 -28.56
CA ASP A 84 14.93 26.15 -28.60
C ASP A 84 15.52 26.40 -30.00
N ALA A 85 14.74 26.64 -31.06
CA ALA A 85 15.27 26.90 -32.41
C ALA A 85 15.03 28.33 -32.91
N ALA A 86 15.48 29.35 -32.17
CA ALA A 86 15.81 30.65 -32.76
C ALA A 86 16.77 31.42 -31.85
N ALA A 87 18.01 30.94 -31.74
CA ALA A 87 19.12 31.80 -31.36
C ALA A 87 19.29 32.88 -32.46
N PRO A 88 19.24 34.19 -32.16
CA PRO A 88 19.78 35.18 -33.05
C PRO A 88 21.27 35.30 -32.72
N VAL A 89 22.11 34.50 -33.41
CA VAL A 89 23.55 34.78 -33.46
C VAL A 89 23.82 35.94 -34.44
N PRO A 90 24.84 36.76 -34.16
CA PRO A 90 24.89 38.18 -34.52
C PRO A 90 25.47 38.45 -35.92
N ALA A 91 25.02 39.50 -36.59
CA ALA A 91 25.72 40.09 -37.73
C ALA A 91 25.41 41.59 -37.88
N LYS A 92 26.39 42.40 -37.46
CA LYS A 92 27.01 43.57 -38.13
C LYS A 92 26.12 44.39 -39.10
N GLU A 93 25.95 45.69 -38.81
CA GLU A 93 26.74 46.78 -39.43
C GLU A 93 26.12 47.27 -40.76
N ASN A 94 25.63 48.51 -40.76
CA ASN A 94 26.00 49.60 -41.67
C ASN A 94 24.81 50.52 -42.07
N VAL A 95 25.02 51.81 -41.81
CA VAL A 95 24.58 53.02 -42.54
C VAL A 95 23.08 53.25 -42.76
N SER A 96 22.56 54.34 -42.15
CA SER A 96 22.25 55.57 -42.90
C SER A 96 22.11 56.79 -41.98
#